data_AF-A0A075JUJ6-F1
#
_entry.id   AF-A0A075JUJ6-F1
#
_cell.length_a   1.000
_cell.length_b   1.000
_cell.length_c   1.000
_cell.angle_alpha   90.00
_cell.angle_beta   90.00
_cell.angle_gamma   90.00
#
_symmetry.space_group_name_H-M   'P 1'
#
loop_
_entity.id
_entity.type
_entity.pdbx_description
1 polymer ?
#
loop_
_entity_poly.entity_id
_entity_poly.type
_entity_poly.pdbx_seq_one_letter_code
_entity_poly.pdbx_strand_id
1 'polypeptide(L)'
;MLEVRKGKSSKSYENEFFRKISVELVQVFEERKWDGILLGMPECISREDLQIDCLLVTENQIILIDFKNYSGKLQLPSEENFRFGRWVIDDEITVKGGSSPNPFSQLSKQRSKLINELKYRLHNFERKSVSTIVCFHDKVEIIGAVPRRFQISFSIVDPSSYLNKIVDIIDVLAEGNIDYLSEQGRQIFTGSVFATDAYQADVQIEPEESEARAENQTKDSDALEQIREFLLSDSKIMTLTGNTGSGKTSLIPDIRELAFDLHYNDVPVFAYSNRLRRKMLRSNPALEEVESLFNSVFDFKEEKIDEFYKKTIPVKAYDEIHDQGKTLYIIDDSQLITNSNFDSDLVQFGSGYLLEDVLNYIDLESNPERKVIFIGDKNKLSYGSNTENALNPEFLKALLENKNFSSDIKNTVLPDSDAESEIIQVCNKIAKDIRADLYNALFIYSNEEIKVCEKEDQTKVLEEVYLNPDTSKILVYSNEQASQVNFWIKKHLIKNGREIEAKDYIVFNTTIQAYGPGLTENDVSPFENSTQPFSFVEPKRVDNGCFGEVVYVDHVHIIEKAVTIKEEKVILRFIPCQIKLQDESIIETLVFENYLKSPLNELGMNEIIAYQYVL
;
A
#
# COMPACT_ATOMS: atom_id res chain seq x y z
N MET A 1 28.81 -5.97 -17.95
CA MET A 1 28.13 -4.66 -17.93
C MET A 1 27.02 -4.70 -16.88
N LEU A 2 26.98 -3.69 -16.00
CA LEU A 2 25.93 -3.56 -14.98
C LEU A 2 24.73 -2.82 -15.57
N GLU A 3 23.59 -3.48 -15.64
CA GLU A 3 22.31 -2.86 -16.01
C GLU A 3 21.72 -2.18 -14.77
N VAL A 4 21.37 -0.90 -14.85
CA VAL A 4 20.81 -0.14 -13.72
C VAL A 4 19.35 0.22 -14.01
N ARG A 5 18.47 -0.11 -13.07
CA ARG A 5 17.06 0.26 -13.11
C ARG A 5 16.59 0.83 -11.79
N LYS A 6 15.52 1.63 -11.84
CA LYS A 6 15.03 2.36 -10.67
C LYS A 6 13.50 2.43 -10.67
N GLY A 7 12.91 2.16 -9.51
CA GLY A 7 11.50 2.41 -9.21
C GLY A 7 11.29 3.77 -8.52
N LYS A 8 10.15 3.92 -7.84
CA LYS A 8 9.81 5.15 -7.10
C LYS A 8 10.22 5.00 -5.63
N SER A 9 11.06 5.91 -5.12
CA SER A 9 11.35 5.99 -3.69
C SER A 9 10.30 6.81 -2.94
N SER A 10 10.10 6.47 -1.67
CA SER A 10 9.28 7.23 -0.72
C SER A 10 10.06 8.39 -0.05
N LYS A 11 11.39 8.38 -0.09
CA LYS A 11 12.27 9.33 0.63
C LYS A 11 13.38 9.87 -0.27
N SER A 12 13.65 11.17 -0.16
CA SER A 12 14.66 11.85 -1.00
C SER A 12 16.07 11.29 -0.80
N TYR A 13 16.48 10.98 0.44
CA TYR A 13 17.83 10.49 0.73
C TYR A 13 18.12 9.10 0.12
N GLU A 14 17.11 8.23 -0.02
CA GLU A 14 17.29 6.91 -0.66
C GLU A 14 17.63 7.08 -2.14
N ASN A 15 17.01 8.06 -2.81
CA ASN A 15 17.30 8.39 -4.20
C ASN A 15 18.73 8.90 -4.39
N GLU A 16 19.20 9.76 -3.49
CA GLU A 16 20.57 10.28 -3.50
C GLU A 16 21.57 9.14 -3.31
N PHE A 17 21.32 8.26 -2.35
CA PHE A 17 22.23 7.18 -2.04
C PHE A 17 22.29 6.13 -3.15
N PHE A 18 21.14 5.78 -3.73
CA PHE A 18 21.09 4.91 -4.90
C PHE A 18 21.83 5.50 -6.11
N ARG A 19 21.70 6.82 -6.34
CA ARG A 19 22.45 7.51 -7.41
C ARG A 19 23.95 7.37 -7.21
N LYS A 20 24.46 7.60 -5.99
CA LYS A 20 25.88 7.46 -5.69
C LYS A 20 26.38 6.02 -5.89
N ILE A 21 25.71 5.05 -5.25
CA ILE A 21 26.07 3.63 -5.31
C ILE A 21 26.03 3.10 -6.75
N SER A 22 25.03 3.50 -7.55
CA SER A 22 24.93 3.05 -8.94
C SER A 22 26.11 3.49 -9.79
N VAL A 23 26.56 4.74 -9.68
CA VAL A 23 27.74 5.25 -10.41
C VAL A 23 29.00 4.47 -10.03
N GLU A 24 29.24 4.29 -8.74
CA GLU A 24 30.46 3.62 -8.24
C GLU A 24 30.46 2.12 -8.58
N LEU A 25 29.31 1.43 -8.50
CA LEU A 25 29.20 0.03 -8.89
C LEU A 25 29.34 -0.18 -10.40
N VAL A 26 28.82 0.73 -11.24
CA VAL A 26 29.03 0.65 -12.70
C VAL A 26 30.52 0.64 -13.03
N GLN A 27 31.30 1.54 -12.41
CA GLN A 27 32.76 1.59 -12.61
C GLN A 27 33.43 0.28 -12.19
N VAL A 28 33.10 -0.26 -11.01
CA VAL A 28 33.68 -1.52 -10.53
C VAL A 28 33.34 -2.70 -11.45
N PHE A 29 32.09 -2.79 -11.93
CA PHE A 29 31.66 -3.86 -12.83
C PHE A 29 32.33 -3.77 -14.20
N GLU A 30 32.57 -2.56 -14.71
CA GLU A 30 33.34 -2.34 -15.95
C GLU A 30 34.80 -2.76 -15.80
N GLU A 31 35.48 -2.30 -14.75
CA GLU A 31 36.88 -2.64 -14.47
C GLU A 31 37.10 -4.15 -14.30
N ARG A 32 36.18 -4.81 -13.61
CA ARG A 32 36.24 -6.27 -13.34
C ARG A 32 35.63 -7.13 -14.44
N LYS A 33 35.01 -6.52 -15.46
CA LYS A 33 34.29 -7.21 -16.54
C LYS A 33 33.20 -8.15 -16.03
N TRP A 34 32.44 -7.70 -15.03
CA TRP A 34 31.30 -8.43 -14.49
C TRP A 34 30.00 -8.00 -15.15
N ASP A 35 29.06 -8.93 -15.20
CA ASP A 35 27.67 -8.70 -15.58
C ASP A 35 26.78 -8.67 -14.33
N GLY A 36 25.75 -7.84 -14.37
CA GLY A 36 24.79 -7.73 -13.26
C GLY A 36 23.58 -6.87 -13.58
N ILE A 37 22.62 -6.89 -12.66
CA ILE A 37 21.45 -6.01 -12.63
C ILE A 37 21.39 -5.33 -11.25
N LEU A 38 21.35 -4.01 -11.23
CA LEU A 38 21.15 -3.21 -10.02
C LEU A 38 19.76 -2.56 -10.08
N LEU A 39 18.89 -2.92 -9.13
CA LEU A 39 17.53 -2.40 -9.02
C LEU A 39 17.43 -1.49 -7.78
N GLY A 40 17.10 -0.22 -7.97
CA GLY A 40 16.85 0.74 -6.89
C GLY A 40 15.36 0.90 -6.61
N MET A 41 14.97 0.76 -5.35
CA MET A 41 13.59 0.81 -4.87
C MET A 41 12.60 0.06 -5.78
N PRO A 42 12.87 -1.22 -6.12
CA PRO A 42 12.00 -1.97 -7.02
C PRO A 42 10.63 -2.26 -6.40
N GLU A 43 9.55 -2.07 -7.18
CA GLU A 43 8.20 -2.46 -6.75
C GLU A 43 7.94 -3.92 -7.12
N CYS A 44 7.71 -4.79 -6.13
CA CYS A 44 7.42 -6.19 -6.37
C CYS A 44 5.98 -6.37 -6.88
N ILE A 45 5.84 -6.87 -8.11
CA ILE A 45 4.56 -7.00 -8.83
C ILE A 45 3.64 -8.01 -8.12
N SER A 46 4.21 -9.13 -7.63
CA SER A 46 3.43 -10.19 -7.00
C SER A 46 3.20 -9.99 -5.50
N ARG A 47 3.92 -9.06 -4.87
CA ARG A 47 3.90 -8.91 -3.41
C ARG A 47 4.21 -7.49 -2.96
N GLU A 48 3.16 -6.70 -2.75
CA GLU A 48 3.28 -5.30 -2.28
C GLU A 48 3.91 -5.18 -0.87
N ASP A 49 3.96 -6.29 -0.10
CA ASP A 49 4.58 -6.36 1.23
C ASP A 49 6.12 -6.55 1.19
N LEU A 50 6.71 -6.73 0.00
CA LEU A 50 8.15 -6.86 -0.21
C LEU A 50 8.74 -5.52 -0.67
N GLN A 51 9.08 -4.68 0.31
CA GLN A 51 9.79 -3.43 0.09
C GLN A 51 11.30 -3.68 0.17
N ILE A 52 12.06 -3.22 -0.82
CA ILE A 52 13.52 -3.37 -0.91
C ILE A 52 14.09 -2.04 -1.35
N ASP A 53 15.09 -1.50 -0.65
CA ASP A 53 15.72 -0.22 -1.03
C ASP A 53 16.65 -0.40 -2.24
N CYS A 54 17.43 -1.47 -2.27
CA CYS A 54 18.29 -1.81 -3.40
C CYS A 54 18.54 -3.32 -3.50
N LEU A 55 18.52 -3.84 -4.73
CA LEU A 55 18.78 -5.24 -5.04
C LEU A 55 19.86 -5.33 -6.13
N LEU A 56 20.98 -5.97 -5.82
CA LEU A 56 22.03 -6.30 -6.78
C LEU A 56 21.97 -7.78 -7.12
N VAL A 57 21.87 -8.10 -8.41
CA VAL A 57 21.85 -9.47 -8.95
C VAL A 57 23.07 -9.66 -9.84
N THR A 58 23.86 -10.69 -9.56
CA THR A 58 24.96 -11.16 -10.43
C THR A 58 24.65 -12.57 -10.93
N GLU A 59 25.54 -13.18 -11.71
CA GLU A 59 25.37 -14.55 -12.22
C GLU A 59 25.08 -15.56 -11.09
N ASN A 60 25.65 -15.36 -9.91
CA ASN A 60 25.66 -16.34 -8.84
C ASN A 60 25.28 -15.79 -7.44
N GLN A 61 25.11 -14.48 -7.28
CA GLN A 61 24.77 -13.84 -6.00
C GLN A 61 23.59 -12.88 -6.16
N ILE A 62 22.81 -12.75 -5.09
CA ILE A 62 21.75 -11.76 -4.95
C ILE A 62 21.98 -11.03 -3.63
N ILE A 63 22.08 -9.71 -3.67
CA ILE A 63 22.40 -8.89 -2.50
C ILE A 63 21.27 -7.90 -2.27
N LEU A 64 20.56 -8.02 -1.15
CA LEU A 64 19.62 -7.01 -0.67
C LEU A 64 20.40 -5.97 0.12
N ILE A 65 20.21 -4.70 -0.20
CA ILE A 65 20.85 -3.58 0.47
C ILE A 65 19.75 -2.66 1.02
N ASP A 66 19.78 -2.42 2.32
CA ASP A 66 18.90 -1.50 3.04
C ASP A 66 19.70 -0.26 3.45
N PHE A 67 19.14 0.92 3.21
CA PHE A 67 19.83 2.20 3.30
C PHE A 67 19.48 2.91 4.60
N LYS A 68 20.51 3.34 5.35
CA LYS A 68 20.33 4.01 6.64
C LYS A 68 21.06 5.34 6.66
N ASN A 69 20.31 6.41 6.91
CA ASN A 69 20.88 7.76 7.03
C ASN A 69 21.18 8.10 8.49
N TYR A 70 22.22 7.47 9.05
CA TYR A 70 22.73 7.72 10.41
C TYR A 70 24.25 7.79 10.38
N SER A 71 24.83 8.53 11.32
CA SER A 71 26.28 8.67 11.56
C SER A 71 26.58 8.54 13.05
N GLY A 72 27.83 8.26 13.42
CA GLY A 72 28.25 8.18 14.84
C GLY A 72 28.60 6.77 15.32
N LYS A 73 28.50 6.52 16.63
CA LYS A 73 28.85 5.23 17.24
C LYS A 73 27.65 4.29 17.27
N LEU A 74 27.66 3.30 16.38
CA LEU A 74 26.63 2.27 16.30
C LEU A 74 26.87 1.17 17.33
N GLN A 75 26.05 1.15 18.36
CA GLN A 75 26.02 0.08 19.35
C GLN A 75 25.10 -1.05 18.90
N LEU A 76 25.69 -2.23 18.75
CA LEU A 76 24.96 -3.45 18.44
C LEU A 76 24.50 -4.14 19.74
N PRO A 77 23.32 -4.76 19.73
CA PRO A 77 22.84 -5.58 20.84
C PRO A 77 23.73 -6.82 21.07
N SER A 78 23.57 -7.47 22.23
CA SER A 78 24.29 -8.71 22.56
C SER A 78 24.00 -9.83 21.56
N GLU A 79 24.91 -10.81 21.45
CA GLU A 79 24.78 -11.92 20.48
C GLU A 79 23.48 -12.73 20.64
N GLU A 80 23.03 -12.92 21.89
CA GLU A 80 21.78 -13.60 22.22
C GLU A 80 20.56 -12.83 21.72
N ASN A 81 20.59 -11.50 21.88
CA ASN A 81 19.48 -10.62 21.51
C ASN A 81 19.65 -10.00 20.12
N PHE A 82 20.68 -10.37 19.34
CA PHE A 82 21.03 -9.66 18.12
C PHE A 82 19.89 -9.53 17.12
N ARG A 83 19.05 -10.58 17.04
CA ARG A 83 17.90 -10.60 16.14
C ARG A 83 16.89 -9.52 16.49
N PHE A 84 16.54 -9.34 17.77
CA PHE A 84 15.40 -8.51 18.19
C PHE A 84 15.78 -7.29 19.05
N GLY A 85 17.05 -7.17 19.46
CA GLY A 85 17.54 -6.07 20.27
C GLY A 85 17.70 -4.78 19.47
N ARG A 86 17.60 -3.65 20.16
CA ARG A 86 17.74 -2.32 19.54
C ARG A 86 19.17 -2.06 19.11
N TRP A 87 19.30 -1.37 17.98
CA TRP A 87 20.55 -0.79 17.53
C TRP A 87 20.50 0.69 17.86
N VAL A 88 21.55 1.21 18.50
CA VAL A 88 21.54 2.57 19.04
C VAL A 88 22.77 3.33 18.55
N ILE A 89 22.56 4.55 18.06
CA ILE A 89 23.61 5.49 17.70
C ILE A 89 23.83 6.42 18.89
N ASP A 90 25.10 6.53 19.32
CA ASP A 90 25.55 7.45 20.36
C ASP A 90 24.74 7.36 21.67
N ASP A 91 24.30 6.14 22.06
CA ASP A 91 23.48 5.85 23.25
C ASP A 91 22.09 6.51 23.27
N GLU A 92 21.68 7.22 22.21
CA GLU A 92 20.45 8.03 22.21
C GLU A 92 19.48 7.67 21.09
N ILE A 93 19.97 7.44 19.87
CA ILE A 93 19.12 7.36 18.67
C ILE A 93 18.97 5.91 18.22
N THR A 94 17.75 5.37 18.27
CA THR A 94 17.48 4.02 17.75
C THR A 94 17.52 3.99 16.22
N VAL A 95 18.28 3.06 15.65
CA VAL A 95 18.29 2.81 14.20
C VAL A 95 17.05 1.99 13.82
N LYS A 96 16.13 2.60 13.08
CA LYS A 96 14.83 2.03 12.74
C LYS A 96 14.89 0.88 11.71
N GLY A 97 14.04 -0.12 11.94
CA GLY A 97 13.85 -1.30 11.07
C GLY A 97 12.41 -1.44 10.52
N GLY A 98 11.68 -0.34 10.34
CA GLY A 98 10.28 -0.37 9.90
C GLY A 98 9.34 -1.04 10.92
N SER A 99 8.67 -2.11 10.50
CA SER A 99 7.83 -3.01 11.33
C SER A 99 8.65 -3.92 12.25
N SER A 100 9.97 -3.91 12.11
CA SER A 100 10.91 -4.73 12.88
C SER A 100 11.73 -3.88 13.86
N PRO A 101 12.20 -4.47 14.99
CA PRO A 101 12.89 -3.70 16.04
C PRO A 101 14.24 -3.13 15.62
N ASN A 102 14.86 -3.68 14.56
CA ASN A 102 16.14 -3.25 14.01
C ASN A 102 16.27 -3.62 12.52
N PRO A 103 17.25 -3.04 11.78
CA PRO A 103 17.47 -3.31 10.36
C PRO A 103 17.77 -4.78 10.01
N PHE A 104 18.47 -5.51 10.89
CA PHE A 104 18.78 -6.92 10.65
C PHE A 104 17.51 -7.79 10.61
N SER A 105 16.58 -7.57 11.54
CA SER A 105 15.29 -8.28 11.54
C SER A 105 14.45 -7.94 10.31
N GLN A 106 14.44 -6.67 9.91
CA GLN A 106 13.75 -6.20 8.70
C GLN A 106 14.28 -6.92 7.44
N LEU A 107 15.59 -6.84 7.20
CA LEU A 107 16.25 -7.51 6.08
C LEU A 107 16.08 -9.03 6.10
N SER A 108 16.06 -9.65 7.28
CA SER A 108 15.81 -11.09 7.40
C SER A 108 14.42 -11.49 6.91
N LYS A 109 13.39 -10.66 7.20
CA LYS A 109 12.03 -10.86 6.67
C LYS A 109 11.99 -10.63 5.16
N GLN A 110 12.53 -9.52 4.67
CA GLN A 110 12.58 -9.19 3.24
C GLN A 110 13.32 -10.27 2.43
N ARG A 111 14.46 -10.75 2.92
CA ARG A 111 15.22 -11.86 2.33
C ARG A 111 14.38 -13.13 2.21
N SER A 112 13.62 -13.46 3.26
CA SER A 112 12.75 -14.65 3.27
C SER A 112 11.60 -14.50 2.26
N LYS A 113 10.96 -13.34 2.24
CA LYS A 113 9.91 -12.98 1.26
C LYS A 113 10.44 -13.08 -0.17
N LEU A 114 11.64 -12.55 -0.44
CA LEU A 114 12.30 -12.63 -1.75
C LEU A 114 12.60 -14.07 -2.15
N ILE A 115 13.20 -14.87 -1.26
CA ILE A 115 13.48 -16.29 -1.50
C ILE A 115 12.20 -17.04 -1.89
N ASN A 116 11.08 -16.74 -1.22
CA ASN A 116 9.80 -17.37 -1.53
C ASN A 116 9.25 -16.98 -2.91
N GLU A 117 9.51 -15.76 -3.39
CA GLU A 117 9.15 -15.36 -4.76
C GLU A 117 10.07 -15.99 -5.81
N LEU A 118 11.35 -16.19 -5.51
CA LEU A 118 12.35 -16.67 -6.47
C LEU A 118 12.43 -18.21 -6.57
N LYS A 119 12.18 -18.94 -5.49
CA LYS A 119 12.46 -20.39 -5.38
C LYS A 119 11.81 -21.27 -6.45
N TYR A 120 10.69 -20.84 -7.02
CA TYR A 120 9.98 -21.57 -8.08
C TYR A 120 10.09 -20.91 -9.46
N ARG A 121 10.69 -19.72 -9.54
CA ARG A 121 10.86 -18.98 -10.79
C ARG A 121 12.25 -19.21 -11.39
N LEU A 122 13.28 -19.31 -10.55
CA LEU A 122 14.66 -19.49 -10.99
C LEU A 122 15.08 -20.96 -11.00
N HIS A 123 15.69 -21.40 -12.10
CA HIS A 123 16.30 -22.72 -12.20
C HIS A 123 17.60 -22.78 -11.36
N ASN A 124 17.87 -23.90 -10.68
CA ASN A 124 19.02 -24.07 -9.77
C ASN A 124 19.18 -22.95 -8.72
N PHE A 125 18.07 -22.41 -8.21
CA PHE A 125 18.10 -21.36 -7.20
C PHE A 125 18.67 -21.86 -5.87
N GLU A 126 19.65 -21.14 -5.32
CA GLU A 126 20.24 -21.45 -4.04
C GLU A 126 19.86 -20.42 -2.99
N ARG A 127 19.31 -20.85 -1.86
CA ARG A 127 18.95 -19.92 -0.79
C ARG A 127 20.15 -19.23 -0.15
N LYS A 128 21.36 -19.80 -0.29
CA LYS A 128 22.59 -19.28 0.33
C LYS A 128 23.24 -18.17 -0.50
N SER A 129 22.93 -18.06 -1.79
CA SER A 129 23.41 -16.97 -2.65
C SER A 129 22.72 -15.64 -2.38
N VAL A 130 21.69 -15.62 -1.53
CA VAL A 130 21.01 -14.39 -1.12
C VAL A 130 21.65 -13.83 0.15
N SER A 131 22.39 -12.73 0.00
CA SER A 131 23.05 -11.96 1.05
C SER A 131 22.31 -10.67 1.36
N THR A 132 22.56 -10.09 2.54
CA THR A 132 21.89 -8.87 3.04
C THR A 132 22.93 -7.90 3.60
N ILE A 133 22.75 -6.61 3.30
CA ILE A 133 23.67 -5.54 3.71
C ILE A 133 22.85 -4.38 4.27
N VAL A 134 23.23 -3.91 5.47
CA VAL A 134 22.83 -2.56 5.93
C VAL A 134 23.92 -1.60 5.53
N CYS A 135 23.58 -0.62 4.69
CA CYS A 135 24.51 0.36 4.17
C CYS A 135 24.19 1.74 4.77
N PHE A 136 25.10 2.24 5.61
CA PHE A 136 24.99 3.57 6.20
C PHE A 136 25.47 4.63 5.21
N HIS A 137 24.74 5.75 5.13
CA HIS A 137 25.08 6.88 4.27
C HIS A 137 26.35 7.60 4.72
N ASP A 138 26.57 7.65 6.03
CA ASP A 138 27.71 8.26 6.67
C ASP A 138 28.56 7.21 7.39
N LYS A 139 29.77 7.62 7.78
CA LYS A 139 30.67 6.77 8.54
C LYS A 139 30.07 6.42 9.91
N VAL A 140 30.11 5.13 10.24
CA VAL A 140 29.68 4.61 11.55
C VAL A 140 30.80 3.84 12.25
N GLU A 141 31.00 4.09 13.54
CA GLU A 141 31.92 3.32 14.38
C GLU A 141 31.15 2.22 15.09
N ILE A 142 31.36 0.96 14.70
CA ILE A 142 30.61 -0.18 15.23
C ILE A 142 31.18 -0.62 16.58
N ILE A 143 30.34 -0.58 17.62
CA ILE A 143 30.60 -1.11 18.96
C ILE A 143 29.82 -2.42 19.12
N GLY A 144 30.54 -3.52 19.36
CA GLY A 144 29.99 -4.88 19.36
C GLY A 144 30.35 -5.64 18.08
N ALA A 145 29.64 -6.73 17.80
CA ALA A 145 29.90 -7.53 16.61
C ALA A 145 28.65 -8.26 16.12
N VAL A 146 28.53 -8.43 14.80
CA VAL A 146 27.57 -9.35 14.20
C VAL A 146 27.92 -10.78 14.63
N PRO A 147 26.97 -11.56 15.18
CA PRO A 147 27.19 -12.96 15.56
C PRO A 147 27.75 -13.81 14.42
N ARG A 148 28.69 -14.72 14.73
CA ARG A 148 29.39 -15.53 13.70
C ARG A 148 28.44 -16.27 12.76
N ARG A 149 27.32 -16.77 13.28
CA ARG A 149 26.27 -17.46 12.50
C ARG A 149 25.63 -16.61 11.41
N PHE A 150 25.65 -15.29 11.53
CA PHE A 150 25.03 -14.35 10.58
C PHE A 150 26.03 -13.68 9.64
N GLN A 151 27.33 -13.65 9.98
CA GLN A 151 28.38 -12.98 9.20
C GLN A 151 28.51 -13.49 7.75
N ILE A 152 28.02 -14.70 7.47
CA ILE A 152 28.05 -15.30 6.13
C ILE A 152 27.02 -14.64 5.21
N SER A 153 25.84 -14.30 5.72
CA SER A 153 24.71 -13.82 4.92
C SER A 153 24.32 -12.36 5.21
N PHE A 154 24.96 -11.73 6.20
CA PHE A 154 24.64 -10.40 6.68
C PHE A 154 25.90 -9.57 6.92
N SER A 155 25.87 -8.29 6.53
CA SER A 155 26.97 -7.36 6.75
C SER A 155 26.47 -5.95 7.03
N ILE A 156 27.27 -5.19 7.77
CA ILE A 156 27.06 -3.77 8.03
C ILE A 156 28.21 -3.03 7.39
N VAL A 157 27.90 -2.02 6.58
CA VAL A 157 28.89 -1.26 5.81
C VAL A 157 28.57 0.23 5.86
N ASP A 158 29.57 1.02 5.54
CA ASP A 158 29.53 2.48 5.45
C ASP A 158 30.20 2.92 4.14
N PRO A 159 30.27 4.23 3.81
CA PRO A 159 30.86 4.71 2.56
C PRO A 159 32.33 4.33 2.31
N SER A 160 33.05 3.89 3.35
CA SER A 160 34.45 3.49 3.23
C SER A 160 34.62 1.99 2.91
N SER A 161 33.57 1.20 3.06
CA SER A 161 33.67 -0.27 3.09
C SER A 161 32.68 -1.00 2.17
N TYR A 162 31.56 -0.38 1.76
CA TYR A 162 30.50 -1.08 1.00
C TYR A 162 30.98 -1.69 -0.32
N LEU A 163 31.79 -0.99 -1.12
CA LEU A 163 32.29 -1.52 -2.40
C LEU A 163 33.12 -2.78 -2.21
N ASN A 164 34.12 -2.73 -1.32
CA ASN A 164 34.97 -3.87 -1.02
C ASN A 164 34.14 -5.05 -0.53
N LYS A 165 33.12 -4.79 0.30
CA LYS A 165 32.27 -5.86 0.83
C LYS A 165 31.38 -6.49 -0.24
N ILE A 166 30.80 -5.69 -1.13
CA ILE A 166 30.01 -6.19 -2.27
C ILE A 166 30.89 -7.07 -3.18
N VAL A 167 32.10 -6.58 -3.48
CA VAL A 167 33.12 -7.34 -4.22
C VAL A 167 33.44 -8.67 -3.55
N ASP A 168 33.71 -8.68 -2.25
CA ASP A 168 34.03 -9.89 -1.49
C ASP A 168 32.89 -10.93 -1.54
N ILE A 169 31.63 -10.47 -1.59
CA ILE A 169 30.46 -11.36 -1.70
C ILE A 169 30.36 -11.96 -3.10
N ILE A 170 30.59 -11.16 -4.14
CA ILE A 170 30.54 -11.60 -5.54
C ILE A 170 31.68 -12.58 -5.87
N ASP A 171 32.88 -12.35 -5.32
CA ASP A 171 34.07 -13.19 -5.53
C ASP A 171 33.98 -14.59 -4.86
N VAL A 172 32.89 -14.90 -4.15
CA VAL A 172 32.63 -16.24 -3.61
C VAL A 172 32.27 -17.21 -4.74
N LEU A 173 33.06 -18.26 -4.92
CA LEU A 173 32.79 -19.33 -5.87
C LEU A 173 31.45 -20.01 -5.57
N ALA A 174 30.59 -20.10 -6.58
CA ALA A 174 29.35 -20.85 -6.48
C ALA A 174 29.60 -22.35 -6.67
N GLU A 175 28.96 -23.16 -5.83
CA GLU A 175 28.96 -24.62 -5.99
C GLU A 175 27.83 -25.01 -6.97
N GLY A 176 28.17 -25.22 -8.26
CA GLY A 176 27.22 -25.72 -9.27
C GLY A 176 27.00 -24.78 -10.46
N ASN A 177 26.09 -25.17 -11.36
CA ASN A 177 25.73 -24.39 -12.55
C ASN A 177 24.60 -23.40 -12.21
N ILE A 178 24.95 -22.31 -11.53
CA ILE A 178 24.04 -21.19 -11.21
C ILE A 178 24.27 -20.07 -12.23
N ASP A 179 23.18 -19.57 -12.82
CA ASP A 179 23.20 -18.39 -13.69
C ASP A 179 21.87 -17.62 -13.57
N TYR A 180 21.83 -16.68 -12.63
CA TYR A 180 20.70 -15.76 -12.44
C TYR A 180 20.60 -14.68 -13.52
N LEU A 181 21.63 -14.53 -14.36
CA LEU A 181 21.67 -13.58 -15.47
C LEU A 181 21.43 -14.22 -16.83
N SER A 182 21.05 -15.50 -16.87
CA SER A 182 20.45 -16.15 -18.03
C SER A 182 19.27 -15.32 -18.55
N GLU A 183 18.94 -15.46 -19.84
CA GLU A 183 17.85 -14.71 -20.47
C GLU A 183 16.54 -14.78 -19.67
N GLN A 184 16.19 -15.98 -19.17
CA GLN A 184 15.05 -16.20 -18.30
C GLN A 184 15.22 -15.54 -16.93
N GLY A 185 16.41 -15.64 -16.31
CA GLY A 185 16.72 -15.00 -15.03
C GLY A 185 16.56 -13.48 -15.10
N ARG A 186 17.10 -12.84 -16.15
CA ARG A 186 16.95 -11.40 -16.38
C ARG A 186 15.48 -11.00 -16.51
N GLN A 187 14.69 -11.73 -17.31
CA GLN A 187 13.25 -11.46 -17.46
C GLN A 187 12.48 -11.62 -16.14
N ILE A 188 12.88 -12.57 -15.28
CA ILE A 188 12.28 -12.75 -13.96
C ILE A 188 12.49 -11.49 -13.11
N PHE A 189 13.72 -10.98 -13.01
CA PHE A 189 13.99 -9.80 -12.18
C PHE A 189 13.45 -8.50 -12.78
N THR A 190 13.51 -8.34 -14.10
CA THR A 190 13.25 -7.05 -14.74
C THR A 190 11.83 -6.88 -15.29
N GLY A 191 11.05 -7.95 -15.42
CA GLY A 191 9.69 -7.89 -15.97
C GLY A 191 8.64 -8.78 -15.28
N SER A 192 9.05 -9.75 -14.45
CA SER A 192 8.07 -10.67 -13.80
C SER A 192 7.93 -10.46 -12.29
N VAL A 193 9.02 -10.18 -11.59
CA VAL A 193 9.05 -10.01 -10.13
C VAL A 193 8.98 -8.53 -9.79
N PHE A 194 9.74 -7.69 -10.47
CA PHE A 194 9.84 -6.27 -10.15
C PHE A 194 9.48 -5.38 -11.34
N ALA A 195 8.75 -4.30 -11.07
CA ALA A 195 8.53 -3.19 -11.99
C ALA A 195 9.59 -2.11 -11.73
N THR A 196 10.43 -1.81 -12.73
CA THR A 196 11.49 -0.79 -12.65
C THR A 196 11.81 -0.22 -14.03
N ASP A 197 12.04 1.08 -14.10
CA ASP A 197 12.41 1.76 -15.34
C ASP A 197 13.93 1.75 -15.54
N ALA A 198 14.38 1.75 -16.79
CA ALA A 198 15.80 1.91 -17.10
C ALA A 198 16.31 3.26 -16.53
N TYR A 199 17.45 3.22 -15.83
CA TYR A 199 17.97 4.39 -15.13
C TYR A 199 19.37 4.75 -15.64
N GLN A 200 19.54 6.03 -15.99
CA GLN A 200 20.85 6.63 -16.24
C GLN A 200 21.07 7.77 -15.24
N ALA A 201 22.21 7.75 -14.56
CA ALA A 201 22.51 8.68 -13.48
C ALA A 201 22.82 10.13 -13.95
N ASP A 202 22.78 10.41 -15.25
CA ASP A 202 23.25 11.65 -15.88
C ASP A 202 22.35 12.89 -15.68
N VAL A 203 21.33 12.83 -14.83
CA VAL A 203 20.51 14.01 -14.51
C VAL A 203 20.96 14.61 -13.17
N GLN A 204 21.75 15.68 -13.24
CA GLN A 204 21.96 16.59 -12.13
C GLN A 204 20.66 17.35 -11.87
N ILE A 205 19.98 17.00 -10.78
CA ILE A 205 18.99 17.87 -10.15
C ILE A 205 19.56 18.22 -8.78
N GLU A 206 19.60 19.52 -8.50
CA GLU A 206 20.10 20.12 -7.26
C GLU A 206 19.48 19.46 -6.01
N PRO A 207 20.24 19.32 -4.91
CA PRO A 207 19.73 18.72 -3.69
C PRO A 207 18.66 19.64 -3.08
N GLU A 208 17.43 19.15 -2.95
CA GLU A 208 16.49 19.73 -1.99
C GLU A 208 16.97 19.34 -0.58
N GLU A 209 17.39 20.34 0.18
CA GLU A 209 17.63 20.21 1.61
C GLU A 209 16.35 19.74 2.29
N SER A 210 16.33 18.49 2.76
CA SER A 210 15.24 18.00 3.61
C SER A 210 15.41 18.62 5.00
N GLU A 211 14.68 19.71 5.26
CA GLU A 211 14.48 20.17 6.62
C GLU A 211 13.76 19.08 7.42
N ALA A 212 14.45 18.52 8.40
CA ALA A 212 13.84 17.71 9.44
C ALA A 212 12.86 18.61 10.22
N ARG A 213 11.59 18.61 9.81
CA ARG A 213 10.51 19.12 10.66
C ARG A 213 10.29 18.14 11.80
N ALA A 214 10.99 18.39 12.90
CA ALA A 214 10.54 17.95 14.21
C ALA A 214 9.28 18.76 14.55
N GLU A 215 8.13 18.29 14.06
CA GLU A 215 6.87 18.71 14.66
C GLU A 215 6.82 18.11 16.05
N ASN A 216 6.92 18.98 17.05
CA ASN A 216 6.62 18.67 18.44
C ASN A 216 5.14 18.27 18.52
N GLN A 217 4.85 17.00 18.26
CA GLN A 217 3.56 16.42 18.61
C GLN A 217 3.50 16.35 20.13
N THR A 218 2.48 17.00 20.69
CA THR A 218 2.09 16.83 22.08
C THR A 218 1.91 15.35 22.35
N LYS A 219 2.88 14.76 23.05
CA LYS A 219 2.80 13.38 23.54
C LYS A 219 1.53 13.27 24.37
N ASP A 220 0.54 12.56 23.84
CA ASP A 220 -0.69 12.25 24.58
C ASP A 220 -0.32 11.19 25.63
N SER A 221 0.33 11.63 26.71
CA SER A 221 1.05 10.76 27.65
C SER A 221 0.11 9.79 28.36
N ASP A 222 -1.16 10.16 28.52
CA ASP A 222 -2.17 9.32 29.13
C ASP A 222 -2.57 8.14 28.21
N ALA A 223 -2.76 8.40 26.92
CA ALA A 223 -3.06 7.36 25.95
C ALA A 223 -1.92 6.36 25.81
N LEU A 224 -0.66 6.83 25.78
CA LEU A 224 0.50 5.94 25.73
C LEU A 224 0.64 5.10 27.00
N GLU A 225 0.30 5.63 28.17
CA GLU A 225 0.32 4.85 29.41
C GLU A 225 -0.79 3.77 29.41
N GLN A 226 -2.01 4.09 28.97
CA GLN A 226 -3.08 3.09 28.80
C GLN A 226 -2.70 2.00 27.79
N ILE A 227 -2.03 2.36 26.70
CA ILE A 227 -1.50 1.41 25.72
C ILE A 227 -0.40 0.56 26.36
N ARG A 228 0.48 1.14 27.16
CA ARG A 228 1.51 0.40 27.91
C ARG A 228 0.89 -0.64 28.85
N GLU A 229 -0.13 -0.23 29.62
CA GLU A 229 -0.88 -1.14 30.48
C GLU A 229 -1.52 -2.28 29.68
N PHE A 230 -2.10 -1.99 28.51
CA PHE A 230 -2.63 -3.02 27.61
C PHE A 230 -1.54 -3.96 27.10
N LEU A 231 -0.38 -3.45 26.67
CA LEU A 231 0.71 -4.27 26.16
C LEU A 231 1.31 -5.18 27.24
N LEU A 232 1.26 -4.77 28.51
CA LEU A 232 1.69 -5.57 29.66
C LEU A 232 0.63 -6.53 30.22
N SER A 233 -0.66 -6.32 29.92
CA SER A 233 -1.76 -7.14 30.44
C SER A 233 -1.97 -8.44 29.65
N ASP A 234 -2.91 -9.29 30.10
CA ASP A 234 -3.33 -10.49 29.36
C ASP A 234 -4.36 -10.20 28.25
N SER A 235 -4.91 -8.99 28.21
CA SER A 235 -5.86 -8.55 27.17
C SER A 235 -5.22 -8.67 25.78
N LYS A 236 -5.95 -9.24 24.81
CA LYS A 236 -5.44 -9.43 23.45
C LYS A 236 -5.89 -8.36 22.47
N ILE A 237 -7.01 -7.69 22.75
CA ILE A 237 -7.61 -6.70 21.86
C ILE A 237 -7.75 -5.38 22.60
N MET A 238 -7.36 -4.31 21.91
CA MET A 238 -7.61 -2.94 22.32
C MET A 238 -8.26 -2.16 21.18
N THR A 239 -9.16 -1.25 21.55
CA THR A 239 -9.73 -0.24 20.65
C THR A 239 -9.19 1.13 21.05
N LEU A 240 -8.67 1.88 20.07
CA LEU A 240 -8.21 3.25 20.23
C LEU A 240 -9.06 4.13 19.32
N THR A 241 -9.96 4.89 19.91
CA THR A 241 -10.92 5.72 19.16
C THR A 241 -10.75 7.20 19.45
N GLY A 242 -11.26 8.04 18.57
CA GLY A 242 -11.18 9.50 18.70
C GLY A 242 -11.74 10.16 17.46
N ASN A 243 -12.10 11.43 17.56
CA ASN A 243 -12.73 12.16 16.45
C ASN A 243 -11.70 12.65 15.42
N THR A 244 -12.18 13.39 14.42
CA THR A 244 -11.32 14.00 13.40
C THR A 244 -10.29 14.93 14.05
N GLY A 245 -9.02 14.80 13.64
CA GLY A 245 -7.92 15.60 14.17
C GLY A 245 -7.34 15.13 15.51
N SER A 246 -7.87 14.08 16.14
CA SER A 246 -7.43 13.61 17.47
C SER A 246 -6.04 12.94 17.52
N GLY A 247 -5.22 13.04 16.47
CA GLY A 247 -3.85 12.47 16.46
C GLY A 247 -3.73 10.94 16.40
N LYS A 248 -4.83 10.18 16.24
CA LYS A 248 -4.83 8.68 16.21
C LYS A 248 -3.72 8.07 15.35
N THR A 249 -3.71 8.42 14.07
CA THR A 249 -2.75 7.88 13.09
C THR A 249 -1.32 8.32 13.41
N SER A 250 -1.15 9.52 13.95
CA SER A 250 0.15 10.08 14.34
C SER A 250 0.73 9.43 15.60
N LEU A 251 -0.09 8.74 16.41
CA LEU A 251 0.34 7.99 17.59
C LEU A 251 0.97 6.63 17.24
N ILE A 252 0.69 6.08 16.04
CA ILE A 252 1.15 4.75 15.63
C ILE A 252 2.68 4.56 15.72
N PRO A 253 3.54 5.52 15.31
CA PRO A 253 4.99 5.40 15.50
C PRO A 253 5.36 5.24 16.99
N ASP A 254 4.74 6.00 17.89
CA ASP A 254 5.04 5.93 19.33
C ASP A 254 4.58 4.60 19.93
N ILE A 255 3.42 4.09 19.51
CA ILE A 255 2.92 2.76 19.91
C ILE A 255 3.90 1.67 19.47
N ARG A 256 4.44 1.80 18.25
CA ARG A 256 5.39 0.85 17.70
C ARG A 256 6.70 0.85 18.50
N GLU A 257 7.27 2.02 18.80
CA GLU A 257 8.47 2.12 19.63
C GLU A 257 8.23 1.55 21.03
N LEU A 258 7.10 1.89 21.66
CA LEU A 258 6.71 1.34 22.96
C LEU A 258 6.59 -0.19 22.93
N ALA A 259 6.02 -0.77 21.87
CA ALA A 259 5.90 -2.21 21.74
C ALA A 259 7.28 -2.88 21.61
N PHE A 260 8.17 -2.35 20.80
CA PHE A 260 9.53 -2.88 20.71
C PHE A 260 10.30 -2.75 22.05
N ASP A 261 10.09 -1.67 22.80
CA ASP A 261 10.66 -1.50 24.15
C ASP A 261 10.11 -2.55 25.14
N LEU A 262 8.89 -3.04 24.89
CA LEU A 262 8.25 -4.15 25.60
C LEU A 262 8.51 -5.53 24.97
N HIS A 263 9.59 -5.62 24.18
CA HIS A 263 10.10 -6.84 23.56
C HIS A 263 9.14 -7.52 22.58
N TYR A 264 8.28 -6.75 21.91
CA TYR A 264 7.62 -7.23 20.70
C TYR A 264 8.65 -7.39 19.57
N ASN A 265 8.55 -8.48 18.83
CA ASN A 265 9.46 -8.83 17.73
C ASN A 265 8.97 -8.25 16.40
N ASP A 266 7.68 -7.97 16.30
CA ASP A 266 7.05 -7.47 15.08
C ASP A 266 5.84 -6.58 15.40
N VAL A 267 5.69 -5.49 14.65
CA VAL A 267 4.58 -4.54 14.79
C VAL A 267 4.05 -4.10 13.42
N PRO A 268 3.38 -5.01 12.67
CA PRO A 268 2.81 -4.68 11.37
C PRO A 268 1.66 -3.68 11.52
N VAL A 269 1.60 -2.72 10.59
CA VAL A 269 0.53 -1.73 10.50
C VAL A 269 -0.27 -1.97 9.22
N PHE A 270 -1.58 -2.16 9.35
CA PHE A 270 -2.48 -2.37 8.25
C PHE A 270 -3.38 -1.15 8.03
N ALA A 271 -3.44 -0.69 6.79
CA ALA A 271 -4.45 0.25 6.32
C ALA A 271 -5.52 -0.52 5.54
N TYR A 272 -6.80 -0.15 5.72
CA TYR A 272 -7.92 -0.87 5.12
C TYR A 272 -7.80 -1.05 3.58
N SER A 273 -7.25 -0.07 2.86
CA SER A 273 -7.04 -0.16 1.40
C SER A 273 -5.75 0.52 0.96
N ASN A 274 -5.29 0.22 -0.26
CA ASN A 274 -4.14 0.88 -0.87
C ASN A 274 -4.31 2.41 -0.99
N ARG A 275 -5.53 2.88 -1.25
CA ARG A 275 -5.84 4.31 -1.29
C ARG A 275 -5.64 4.97 0.08
N LEU A 276 -6.12 4.33 1.14
CA LEU A 276 -5.97 4.82 2.51
C LEU A 276 -4.52 4.71 2.98
N ARG A 277 -3.81 3.63 2.64
CA ARG A 277 -2.36 3.48 2.86
C ARG A 277 -1.58 4.67 2.30
N ARG A 278 -1.79 5.00 1.02
CA ARG A 278 -1.09 6.13 0.38
C ARG A 278 -1.41 7.46 1.07
N LYS A 279 -2.68 7.67 1.42
CA LYS A 279 -3.09 8.87 2.18
C LYS A 279 -2.40 8.94 3.55
N MET A 280 -2.36 7.82 4.26
CA MET A 280 -1.75 7.68 5.59
C MET A 280 -0.25 8.02 5.53
N LEU A 281 0.49 7.42 4.60
CA LEU A 281 1.93 7.65 4.41
C LEU A 281 2.23 9.08 3.95
N ARG A 282 1.41 9.67 3.06
CA ARG A 282 1.55 11.09 2.66
C ARG A 282 1.33 12.05 3.81
N SER A 283 0.37 11.75 4.69
CA SER A 283 -0.01 12.65 5.80
C SER A 283 0.87 12.44 7.03
N ASN A 284 1.55 11.31 7.14
CA ASN A 284 2.42 10.96 8.27
C ASN A 284 3.72 10.31 7.75
N PRO A 285 4.68 11.12 7.27
CA PRO A 285 5.93 10.60 6.68
C PRO A 285 6.81 9.80 7.65
N ALA A 286 6.59 9.95 8.96
CA ALA A 286 7.26 9.16 10.00
C ALA A 286 6.81 7.68 10.05
N LEU A 287 5.69 7.35 9.41
CA LEU A 287 5.23 5.96 9.28
C LEU A 287 6.01 5.24 8.19
N GLU A 288 6.49 4.06 8.55
CA GLU A 288 7.21 3.15 7.66
C GLU A 288 6.52 1.78 7.64
N GLU A 289 6.65 1.06 6.54
CA GLU A 289 6.14 -0.31 6.36
C GLU A 289 4.66 -0.47 6.76
N VAL A 290 3.79 0.31 6.11
CA VAL A 290 2.33 0.12 6.18
C VAL A 290 1.90 -0.80 5.05
N GLU A 291 1.11 -1.83 5.36
CA GLU A 291 0.58 -2.78 4.39
C GLU A 291 -0.92 -2.57 4.16
N SER A 292 -1.44 -3.07 3.03
CA SER A 292 -2.88 -3.10 2.76
C SER A 292 -3.49 -4.32 3.44
N LEU A 293 -4.52 -4.12 4.28
CA LEU A 293 -5.20 -5.18 5.04
C LEU A 293 -5.55 -6.38 4.16
N PHE A 294 -6.19 -6.13 3.01
CA PHE A 294 -6.61 -7.21 2.12
C PHE A 294 -5.42 -8.00 1.56
N ASN A 295 -4.34 -7.31 1.16
CA ASN A 295 -3.15 -7.96 0.63
C ASN A 295 -2.41 -8.75 1.71
N SER A 296 -2.48 -8.34 2.97
CA SER A 296 -1.84 -9.03 4.10
C SER A 296 -2.64 -10.25 4.53
N VAL A 297 -3.97 -10.13 4.64
CA VAL A 297 -4.88 -11.15 5.19
C VAL A 297 -5.30 -12.22 4.17
N PHE A 298 -5.53 -11.86 2.89
CA PHE A 298 -6.08 -12.77 1.89
C PHE A 298 -5.04 -13.25 0.87
N ASP A 299 -5.18 -14.50 0.42
CA ASP A 299 -4.28 -15.12 -0.55
C ASP A 299 -4.81 -15.01 -1.98
N PHE A 300 -4.39 -13.95 -2.67
CA PHE A 300 -4.71 -13.75 -4.08
C PHE A 300 -4.09 -14.80 -5.01
N LYS A 301 -3.10 -15.59 -4.56
CA LYS A 301 -2.48 -16.64 -5.38
C LYS A 301 -3.33 -17.92 -5.41
N GLU A 302 -4.11 -18.15 -4.36
CA GLU A 302 -5.03 -19.28 -4.24
C GLU A 302 -6.48 -18.89 -4.61
N GLU A 303 -6.64 -17.88 -5.48
CA GLU A 303 -7.93 -17.47 -6.03
C GLU A 303 -8.60 -18.64 -6.77
N LYS A 304 -9.85 -18.92 -6.41
CA LYS A 304 -10.68 -19.95 -7.04
C LYS A 304 -11.85 -19.30 -7.76
N ILE A 305 -12.17 -19.81 -8.94
CA ILE A 305 -13.33 -19.38 -9.74
C ILE A 305 -14.31 -20.53 -9.79
N ASP A 306 -15.56 -20.29 -9.38
CA ASP A 306 -16.63 -21.29 -9.43
C ASP A 306 -17.33 -21.36 -10.80
N GLU A 307 -18.33 -22.24 -10.93
CA GLU A 307 -19.13 -22.43 -12.16
C GLU A 307 -19.92 -21.18 -12.59
N PHE A 308 -20.09 -20.22 -11.67
CA PHE A 308 -20.75 -18.93 -11.89
C PHE A 308 -19.74 -17.78 -12.01
N TYR A 309 -18.45 -18.08 -12.23
CA TYR A 309 -17.37 -17.10 -12.33
C TYR A 309 -17.20 -16.20 -11.10
N LYS A 310 -17.71 -16.63 -9.94
CA LYS A 310 -17.48 -15.94 -8.68
C LYS A 310 -16.07 -16.26 -8.19
N LYS A 311 -15.30 -15.20 -7.94
CA LYS A 311 -13.93 -15.31 -7.44
C LYS A 311 -13.94 -15.44 -5.93
N THR A 312 -13.41 -16.53 -5.41
CA THR A 312 -13.21 -16.75 -3.98
C THR A 312 -11.73 -16.62 -3.66
N ILE A 313 -11.40 -15.66 -2.80
CA ILE A 313 -10.03 -15.39 -2.37
C ILE A 313 -9.92 -15.82 -0.90
N PRO A 314 -9.25 -16.94 -0.58
CA PRO A 314 -9.21 -17.46 0.77
C PRO A 314 -8.36 -16.58 1.71
N VAL A 315 -8.58 -16.73 3.02
CA VAL A 315 -7.66 -16.17 4.03
C VAL A 315 -6.32 -16.91 3.93
N LYS A 316 -5.20 -16.18 4.01
CA LYS A 316 -3.87 -16.79 3.98
C LYS A 316 -3.72 -17.80 5.09
N ALA A 317 -3.23 -18.98 4.72
CA ALA A 317 -2.85 -19.99 5.69
C ALA A 317 -1.63 -19.51 6.49
N TYR A 318 -1.61 -19.88 7.76
CA TYR A 318 -0.49 -19.60 8.67
C TYR A 318 0.80 -20.21 8.11
N ASP A 319 1.82 -19.39 7.89
CA ASP A 319 3.14 -19.88 7.44
C ASP A 319 3.98 -20.18 8.69
N GLU A 320 4.01 -21.46 9.10
CA GLU A 320 4.65 -21.96 10.34
C GLU A 320 6.12 -21.51 10.53
N ILE A 321 6.78 -21.11 9.45
CA ILE A 321 8.21 -20.79 9.41
C ILE A 321 8.50 -19.33 9.84
N HIS A 322 7.51 -18.44 9.82
CA HIS A 322 7.76 -17.00 9.79
C HIS A 322 7.28 -16.17 10.98
N ASP A 323 6.57 -16.76 11.96
CA ASP A 323 5.71 -15.95 12.83
C ASP A 323 5.66 -16.37 14.32
N GLN A 324 6.75 -16.96 14.82
CA GLN A 324 6.89 -17.42 16.23
C GLN A 324 7.24 -16.29 17.23
N GLY A 325 7.02 -15.03 16.84
CA GLY A 325 7.39 -13.87 17.65
C GLY A 325 6.22 -13.28 18.43
N LYS A 326 6.53 -12.53 19.48
CA LYS A 326 5.58 -11.64 20.15
C LYS A 326 5.23 -10.51 19.18
N THR A 327 3.98 -10.43 18.72
CA THR A 327 3.57 -9.57 17.59
C THR A 327 2.41 -8.67 17.98
N LEU A 328 2.48 -7.39 17.59
CA LEU A 328 1.42 -6.41 17.78
C LEU A 328 0.87 -5.94 16.43
N TYR A 329 -0.35 -6.32 16.10
CA TYR A 329 -1.03 -5.82 14.90
C TYR A 329 -1.68 -4.48 15.20
N ILE A 330 -1.43 -3.49 14.36
CA ILE A 330 -2.10 -2.19 14.43
C ILE A 330 -2.91 -2.01 13.16
N ILE A 331 -4.21 -1.75 13.29
CA ILE A 331 -5.11 -1.62 12.13
C ILE A 331 -5.80 -0.26 12.19
N ASP A 332 -5.53 0.61 11.22
CA ASP A 332 -6.15 1.94 11.14
C ASP A 332 -7.39 1.93 10.23
N ASP A 333 -8.23 2.97 10.36
CA ASP A 333 -9.55 3.07 9.76
C ASP A 333 -10.45 1.86 10.07
N SER A 334 -10.32 1.30 11.27
CA SER A 334 -11.03 0.10 11.73
C SER A 334 -12.54 0.24 11.77
N GLN A 335 -13.10 1.46 11.67
CA GLN A 335 -14.53 1.65 11.46
C GLN A 335 -15.04 1.00 10.17
N LEU A 336 -14.17 0.73 9.18
CA LEU A 336 -14.53 0.06 7.94
C LEU A 336 -14.51 -1.47 8.05
N ILE A 337 -14.03 -2.01 9.17
CA ILE A 337 -13.91 -3.45 9.43
C ILE A 337 -15.14 -3.90 10.20
N THR A 338 -16.09 -4.50 9.49
CA THR A 338 -17.35 -4.97 10.05
C THR A 338 -17.51 -6.47 9.91
N ASN A 339 -18.40 -7.03 10.72
CA ASN A 339 -18.84 -8.42 10.62
C ASN A 339 -20.17 -8.54 9.88
N SER A 340 -20.48 -7.57 9.03
CA SER A 340 -21.58 -7.68 8.08
C SER A 340 -21.12 -8.49 6.88
N ASN A 341 -22.04 -9.27 6.30
CA ASN A 341 -21.73 -10.08 5.13
C ASN A 341 -21.30 -9.18 3.96
N PHE A 342 -20.04 -9.27 3.59
CA PHE A 342 -19.40 -8.59 2.47
C PHE A 342 -19.17 -9.59 1.34
N ASP A 343 -20.26 -10.22 0.91
CA ASP A 343 -20.28 -11.11 -0.24
C ASP A 343 -20.84 -10.35 -1.45
N SER A 344 -19.99 -10.10 -2.44
CA SER A 344 -20.44 -9.56 -3.72
C SER A 344 -20.70 -10.70 -4.70
N ASP A 345 -21.62 -10.49 -5.64
CA ASP A 345 -21.93 -11.49 -6.68
C ASP A 345 -20.70 -11.89 -7.53
N LEU A 346 -19.66 -11.05 -7.56
CA LEU A 346 -18.45 -11.25 -8.36
C LEU A 346 -17.25 -11.80 -7.56
N VAL A 347 -17.10 -11.37 -6.31
CA VAL A 347 -15.93 -11.65 -5.47
C VAL A 347 -16.34 -11.87 -4.02
N GLN A 348 -15.82 -12.95 -3.43
CA GLN A 348 -15.91 -13.24 -2.01
C GLN A 348 -14.51 -13.37 -1.42
N PHE A 349 -14.26 -12.60 -0.35
CA PHE A 349 -13.04 -12.70 0.45
C PHE A 349 -13.31 -13.59 1.67
N GLY A 350 -12.45 -14.58 1.90
CA GLY A 350 -12.52 -15.47 3.05
C GLY A 350 -13.91 -16.07 3.28
N SER A 351 -14.44 -15.84 4.47
CA SER A 351 -15.79 -16.28 4.86
C SER A 351 -16.91 -15.35 4.39
N GLY A 352 -16.57 -14.15 3.88
CA GLY A 352 -17.50 -13.04 3.64
C GLY A 352 -17.63 -12.10 4.84
N TYR A 353 -17.01 -12.42 5.98
CA TYR A 353 -17.07 -11.61 7.20
C TYR A 353 -15.67 -11.08 7.54
N LEU A 354 -15.39 -9.84 7.12
CA LEU A 354 -14.03 -9.29 7.18
C LEU A 354 -13.45 -9.28 8.60
N LEU A 355 -14.22 -8.89 9.61
CA LEU A 355 -13.73 -8.89 10.99
C LEU A 355 -13.38 -10.29 11.49
N GLU A 356 -14.21 -11.30 11.20
CA GLU A 356 -13.91 -12.69 11.53
C GLU A 356 -12.66 -13.21 10.81
N ASP A 357 -12.53 -12.90 9.52
CA ASP A 357 -11.38 -13.30 8.70
C ASP A 357 -10.08 -12.67 9.21
N VAL A 358 -10.11 -11.40 9.60
CA VAL A 358 -8.95 -10.70 10.21
C VAL A 358 -8.57 -11.35 11.54
N LEU A 359 -9.53 -11.66 12.42
CA LEU A 359 -9.24 -12.31 13.70
C LEU A 359 -8.71 -13.74 13.51
N ASN A 360 -9.23 -14.47 12.51
CA ASN A 360 -8.75 -15.81 12.15
C ASN A 360 -7.32 -15.76 11.61
N TYR A 361 -6.98 -14.74 10.81
CA TYR A 361 -5.62 -14.55 10.31
C TYR A 361 -4.62 -14.22 11.44
N ILE A 362 -5.01 -13.36 12.38
CA ILE A 362 -4.18 -13.01 13.53
C ILE A 362 -4.02 -14.22 14.47
N ASP A 363 -5.05 -15.06 14.59
CA ASP A 363 -5.04 -16.31 15.35
C ASP A 363 -4.60 -16.12 16.82
N LEU A 364 -5.34 -15.26 17.53
CA LEU A 364 -5.09 -14.94 18.95
C LEU A 364 -5.28 -16.15 19.88
N GLU A 365 -6.02 -17.17 19.44
CA GLU A 365 -6.28 -18.38 20.22
C GLU A 365 -5.05 -19.29 20.26
N SER A 366 -4.45 -19.59 19.11
CA SER A 366 -3.29 -20.48 19.04
C SER A 366 -1.98 -19.76 19.37
N ASN A 367 -1.96 -18.42 19.32
CA ASN A 367 -0.76 -17.60 19.50
C ASN A 367 -0.93 -16.56 20.62
N PRO A 368 -0.69 -16.93 21.90
CA PRO A 368 -0.96 -16.06 23.04
C PRO A 368 -0.05 -14.82 23.11
N GLU A 369 1.08 -14.80 22.41
CA GLU A 369 2.00 -13.65 22.36
C GLU A 369 1.57 -12.58 21.34
N ARG A 370 0.43 -12.76 20.66
CA ARG A 370 -0.12 -11.81 19.70
C ARG A 370 -1.15 -10.90 20.35
N LYS A 371 -1.15 -9.64 19.93
CA LYS A 371 -2.16 -8.64 20.31
C LYS A 371 -2.55 -7.79 19.10
N VAL A 372 -3.73 -7.18 19.15
CA VAL A 372 -4.21 -6.25 18.12
C VAL A 372 -4.76 -4.96 18.73
N ILE A 373 -4.44 -3.84 18.09
CA ILE A 373 -5.02 -2.52 18.38
C ILE A 373 -5.81 -2.08 17.14
N PHE A 374 -7.13 -1.97 17.30
CA PHE A 374 -8.02 -1.38 16.29
C PHE A 374 -8.11 0.12 16.52
N ILE A 375 -7.64 0.90 15.54
CA ILE A 375 -7.63 2.36 15.55
C ILE A 375 -8.70 2.88 14.58
N GLY A 376 -9.51 3.85 15.01
CA GLY A 376 -10.49 4.46 14.11
C GLY A 376 -11.38 5.54 14.73
N ASP A 377 -12.35 6.00 13.96
CA ASP A 377 -13.30 7.05 14.37
C ASP A 377 -14.72 6.51 14.27
N LYS A 378 -15.41 6.42 15.43
CA LYS A 378 -16.78 5.89 15.51
C LYS A 378 -17.82 6.77 14.82
N ASN A 379 -17.49 8.04 14.54
CA ASN A 379 -18.38 8.99 13.89
C ASN A 379 -18.16 9.07 12.37
N LYS A 380 -17.17 8.35 11.83
CA LYS A 380 -17.00 8.19 10.37
C LYS A 380 -17.94 7.12 9.84
N LEU A 381 -18.22 7.21 8.54
CA LEU A 381 -19.03 6.20 7.84
C LEU A 381 -18.36 4.82 7.89
N SER A 382 -19.19 3.81 8.19
CA SER A 382 -18.87 2.38 8.20
C SER A 382 -19.64 1.68 7.07
N TYR A 383 -19.24 0.45 6.74
CA TYR A 383 -20.04 -0.46 5.93
C TYR A 383 -20.90 -1.37 6.81
N GLY A 384 -22.10 -1.72 6.36
CA GLY A 384 -22.95 -2.65 7.09
C GLY A 384 -23.45 -2.12 8.44
N SER A 385 -23.42 -2.95 9.46
CA SER A 385 -23.98 -2.66 10.78
C SER A 385 -23.10 -1.72 11.62
N ASN A 386 -23.74 -0.73 12.25
CA ASN A 386 -23.09 0.18 13.20
C ASN A 386 -22.73 -0.50 14.53
N THR A 387 -23.24 -1.70 14.80
CA THR A 387 -22.93 -2.46 16.02
C THR A 387 -21.87 -3.53 15.79
N GLU A 388 -21.89 -4.18 14.63
CA GLU A 388 -21.03 -5.34 14.33
C GLU A 388 -19.72 -4.88 13.67
N ASN A 389 -18.88 -4.17 14.42
CA ASN A 389 -17.62 -3.64 13.90
C ASN A 389 -16.46 -3.73 14.90
N ALA A 390 -15.25 -3.55 14.38
CA ALA A 390 -13.99 -3.68 15.12
C ALA A 390 -13.76 -2.58 16.19
N LEU A 391 -14.59 -1.53 16.22
CA LEU A 391 -14.51 -0.45 17.21
C LEU A 391 -15.55 -0.58 18.33
N ASN A 392 -16.33 -1.67 18.35
CA ASN A 392 -17.34 -1.96 19.36
C ASN A 392 -16.82 -3.03 20.35
N PRO A 393 -16.41 -2.65 21.57
CA PRO A 393 -15.86 -3.59 22.55
C PRO A 393 -16.87 -4.67 22.97
N GLU A 394 -18.15 -4.33 23.11
CA GLU A 394 -19.20 -5.28 23.48
C GLU A 394 -19.38 -6.36 22.41
N PHE A 395 -19.38 -5.95 21.14
CA PHE A 395 -19.47 -6.88 20.01
C PHE A 395 -18.22 -7.77 19.91
N LEU A 396 -17.02 -7.18 20.00
CA LEU A 396 -15.76 -7.94 19.98
C LEU A 396 -15.73 -9.00 21.08
N LYS A 397 -16.15 -8.64 22.30
CA LYS A 397 -16.21 -9.57 23.43
C LYS A 397 -17.16 -10.74 23.13
N ALA A 398 -18.38 -10.46 22.66
CA ALA A 398 -19.34 -11.49 22.28
C ALA A 398 -18.81 -12.39 21.14
N LEU A 399 -18.11 -11.81 20.15
CA LEU A 399 -17.51 -12.55 19.05
C LEU A 399 -16.42 -13.51 19.52
N LEU A 400 -15.56 -13.09 20.46
CA LEU A 400 -14.54 -13.95 21.05
C LEU A 400 -15.16 -15.07 21.90
N GLU A 401 -16.17 -14.75 22.71
CA GLU A 401 -16.90 -15.73 23.53
C GLU A 401 -17.57 -16.81 22.67
N ASN A 402 -18.15 -16.43 21.52
CA ASN A 402 -18.71 -17.37 20.53
C ASN A 402 -17.65 -18.32 19.94
N LYS A 403 -16.37 -17.90 19.90
CA LYS A 403 -15.23 -18.72 19.48
C LYS A 403 -14.57 -19.47 20.64
N ASN A 404 -15.20 -19.53 21.82
CA ASN A 404 -14.65 -20.13 23.05
C ASN A 404 -13.33 -19.49 23.53
N PHE A 405 -13.07 -18.25 23.13
CA PHE A 405 -11.88 -17.51 23.53
C PHE A 405 -12.28 -16.35 24.45
N SER A 406 -11.78 -16.33 25.69
CA SER A 406 -12.11 -15.27 26.65
C SER A 406 -10.94 -14.30 26.79
N SER A 407 -11.17 -13.04 26.42
CA SER A 407 -10.21 -11.95 26.61
C SER A 407 -10.94 -10.63 26.87
N ASP A 408 -10.45 -9.87 27.85
CA ASP A 408 -10.96 -8.51 28.09
C ASP A 408 -10.56 -7.58 26.94
N ILE A 409 -11.51 -6.76 26.47
CA ILE A 409 -11.28 -5.74 25.46
C ILE A 409 -10.94 -4.42 26.16
N LYS A 410 -9.74 -3.88 25.91
CA LYS A 410 -9.37 -2.54 26.38
C LYS A 410 -9.92 -1.48 25.42
N ASN A 411 -10.35 -0.35 25.95
CA ASN A 411 -10.88 0.75 25.15
C ASN A 411 -10.32 2.07 25.66
N THR A 412 -9.68 2.81 24.75
CA THR A 412 -9.13 4.15 25.01
C THR A 412 -9.73 5.11 24.00
N VAL A 413 -10.13 6.29 24.50
CA VAL A 413 -10.71 7.36 23.68
C VAL A 413 -9.78 8.56 23.78
N LEU A 414 -9.20 8.96 22.65
CA LEU A 414 -8.40 10.17 22.54
C LEU A 414 -9.31 11.42 22.65
N PRO A 415 -8.83 12.49 23.28
CA PRO A 415 -9.57 13.73 23.40
C PRO A 415 -9.83 14.37 22.02
N ASP A 416 -10.87 15.19 21.96
CA ASP A 416 -11.18 15.97 20.78
C ASP A 416 -10.08 17.02 20.57
N SER A 417 -9.66 17.23 19.33
CA SER A 417 -8.60 18.19 19.01
C SER A 417 -9.06 19.63 19.20
N ASP A 418 -8.22 20.44 19.84
CA ASP A 418 -8.36 21.91 19.91
C ASP A 418 -7.88 22.60 18.62
N ALA A 419 -8.12 21.97 17.45
CA ALA A 419 -7.63 22.46 16.16
C ALA A 419 -8.20 23.84 15.78
N GLU A 420 -7.38 24.63 15.07
CA GLU A 420 -7.78 25.94 14.55
C GLU A 420 -8.81 25.86 13.43
N SER A 421 -8.81 24.79 12.62
CA SER A 421 -9.73 24.64 11.49
C SER A 421 -11.20 24.57 11.94
N GLU A 422 -12.00 25.44 11.35
CA GLU A 422 -13.45 25.51 11.58
C GLU A 422 -14.13 24.19 11.21
N ILE A 423 -13.68 23.54 10.13
CA ILE A 423 -14.20 22.23 9.70
C ILE A 423 -14.04 21.20 10.81
N ILE A 424 -12.86 21.13 11.44
CA ILE A 424 -12.59 20.19 12.53
C ILE A 424 -13.46 20.51 13.75
N GLN A 425 -13.63 21.79 14.10
CA GLN A 425 -14.48 22.22 15.21
C GLN A 425 -15.94 21.83 14.99
N VAL A 426 -16.48 22.03 13.79
CA VAL A 426 -17.85 21.62 13.44
C VAL A 426 -18.00 20.10 13.50
N CYS A 427 -17.05 19.34 12.95
CA CYS A 427 -17.04 17.88 13.06
C CYS A 427 -17.04 17.39 14.52
N ASN A 428 -16.19 17.99 15.37
CA ASN A 428 -16.11 17.63 16.80
C ASN A 428 -17.39 17.99 17.55
N LYS A 429 -18.01 19.13 17.23
CA LYS A 429 -19.31 19.51 17.78
C LYS A 429 -20.41 18.52 17.39
N ILE A 430 -20.53 18.20 16.10
CA ILE A 430 -21.49 17.21 15.59
C ILE A 430 -21.28 15.86 16.29
N ALA A 431 -20.04 15.38 16.38
CA ALA A 431 -19.70 14.14 17.07
C ALA A 431 -20.07 14.16 18.56
N LYS A 432 -19.89 15.31 19.24
CA LYS A 432 -20.31 15.49 20.64
C LYS A 432 -21.84 15.43 20.79
N ASP A 433 -22.56 16.11 19.90
CA ASP A 433 -24.02 16.16 19.94
C ASP A 433 -24.65 14.80 19.59
N ILE A 434 -24.08 14.05 18.63
CA ILE A 434 -24.47 12.66 18.33
C ILE A 434 -24.26 11.77 19.55
N ARG A 435 -23.09 11.83 20.21
CA ARG A 435 -22.81 11.04 21.42
C ARG A 435 -23.75 11.35 22.58
N ALA A 436 -24.29 12.57 22.63
CA ALA A 436 -25.23 13.02 23.65
C ALA A 436 -26.71 12.80 23.25
N ASP A 437 -26.97 12.16 22.10
CA ASP A 437 -28.31 12.01 21.51
C ASP A 437 -29.06 13.35 21.28
N LEU A 438 -28.31 14.44 21.06
CA LEU A 438 -28.83 15.80 20.83
C LEU A 438 -28.96 16.12 19.34
N TYR A 439 -29.76 15.33 18.62
CA TYR A 439 -29.91 15.47 17.16
C TYR A 439 -30.53 16.81 16.70
N ASN A 440 -31.27 17.48 17.59
CA ASN A 440 -31.82 18.82 17.35
C ASN A 440 -30.78 19.95 17.46
N ALA A 441 -29.55 19.64 17.90
CA ALA A 441 -28.45 20.59 18.08
C ALA A 441 -27.38 20.51 16.96
N LEU A 442 -27.61 19.68 15.93
CA LEU A 442 -26.72 19.50 14.79
C LEU A 442 -26.75 20.72 13.86
N PHE A 443 -26.09 21.79 14.31
CA PHE A 443 -25.97 23.04 13.58
C PHE A 443 -24.59 23.16 12.94
N ILE A 444 -24.60 23.46 11.64
CA ILE A 444 -23.41 23.92 10.91
C ILE A 444 -23.43 25.45 10.98
N TYR A 445 -22.41 26.02 11.60
CA TYR A 445 -22.19 27.46 11.55
C TYR A 445 -21.32 27.79 10.35
N SER A 446 -21.55 28.96 9.78
CA SER A 446 -20.82 29.44 8.62
C SER A 446 -19.93 30.60 9.09
N ASN A 447 -18.62 30.39 9.14
CA ASN A 447 -17.63 31.44 9.34
C ASN A 447 -16.69 31.53 8.13
N GLU A 448 -15.37 31.39 8.33
CA GLU A 448 -14.34 31.67 7.32
C GLU A 448 -14.13 30.49 6.35
N GLU A 449 -14.08 29.25 6.84
CA GLU A 449 -13.81 28.06 6.01
C GLU A 449 -15.10 27.39 5.52
N ILE A 450 -16.21 27.53 6.26
CA ILE A 450 -17.50 26.93 5.91
C ILE A 450 -18.48 27.99 5.42
N LYS A 451 -18.98 27.82 4.20
CA LYS A 451 -20.04 28.65 3.62
C LYS A 451 -21.33 27.86 3.42
N VAL A 452 -22.36 28.19 4.20
CA VAL A 452 -23.71 27.66 3.98
C VAL A 452 -24.41 28.52 2.93
N CYS A 453 -24.75 27.92 1.78
CA CYS A 453 -25.35 28.62 0.65
C CYS A 453 -26.86 28.40 0.57
N GLU A 454 -27.60 29.43 0.15
CA GLU A 454 -29.02 29.33 -0.18
C GLU A 454 -29.24 28.55 -1.49
N LYS A 455 -30.46 28.05 -1.71
CA LYS A 455 -30.80 27.26 -2.91
C LYS A 455 -30.51 27.99 -4.23
N GLU A 456 -30.64 29.31 -4.24
CA GLU A 456 -30.45 30.17 -5.41
C GLU A 456 -28.98 30.25 -5.85
N ASP A 457 -28.04 30.04 -4.93
CA ASP A 457 -26.60 30.10 -5.20
C ASP A 457 -26.00 28.73 -5.56
N GLN A 458 -26.75 27.63 -5.43
CA GLN A 458 -26.27 26.27 -5.72
C GLN A 458 -25.71 26.15 -7.14
N THR A 459 -26.37 26.75 -8.13
CA THR A 459 -25.94 26.73 -9.53
C THR A 459 -24.58 27.41 -9.71
N LYS A 460 -24.35 28.54 -9.05
CA LYS A 460 -23.08 29.28 -9.13
C LYS A 460 -21.94 28.48 -8.50
N VAL A 461 -22.20 27.86 -7.34
CA VAL A 461 -21.21 27.01 -6.67
C VAL A 461 -20.85 25.81 -7.54
N LEU A 462 -21.84 25.17 -8.18
CA LEU A 462 -21.58 24.07 -9.11
C LEU A 462 -20.76 24.52 -10.33
N GLU A 463 -21.01 25.71 -10.86
CA GLU A 463 -20.22 26.32 -11.93
C GLU A 463 -18.76 26.55 -11.50
N GLU A 464 -18.53 27.13 -10.32
CA GLU A 464 -17.19 27.38 -9.77
C GLU A 464 -16.42 26.08 -9.54
N VAL A 465 -17.08 25.06 -8.99
CA VAL A 465 -16.48 23.72 -8.76
C VAL A 465 -16.13 23.05 -10.08
N TYR A 466 -17.02 23.13 -11.07
CA TYR A 466 -16.76 22.57 -12.40
C TYR A 466 -15.58 23.24 -13.11
N LEU A 467 -15.39 24.55 -12.93
CA LEU A 467 -14.25 25.26 -13.50
C LEU A 467 -12.90 24.90 -12.84
N ASN A 468 -12.92 24.31 -11.65
CA ASN A 468 -11.73 23.94 -10.87
C ASN A 468 -11.76 22.47 -10.40
N PRO A 469 -11.84 21.49 -11.34
CA PRO A 469 -12.09 20.08 -11.00
C PRO A 469 -10.93 19.40 -10.26
N ASP A 470 -9.72 19.96 -10.36
CA ASP A 470 -8.51 19.43 -9.72
C ASP A 470 -8.44 19.75 -8.22
N THR A 471 -9.05 20.86 -7.81
CA THR A 471 -9.04 21.33 -6.41
C THR A 471 -10.40 21.21 -5.72
N SER A 472 -11.46 20.93 -6.47
CA SER A 472 -12.84 20.91 -5.97
C SER A 472 -13.52 19.56 -6.20
N LYS A 473 -14.36 19.14 -5.26
CA LYS A 473 -15.17 17.91 -5.36
C LYS A 473 -16.60 18.17 -4.91
N ILE A 474 -17.55 17.52 -5.56
CA ILE A 474 -18.97 17.55 -5.19
C ILE A 474 -19.30 16.25 -4.47
N LEU A 475 -19.88 16.36 -3.27
CA LEU A 475 -20.32 15.22 -2.47
C LEU A 475 -21.83 15.32 -2.27
N VAL A 476 -22.50 14.19 -2.46
CA VAL A 476 -23.95 14.02 -2.27
C VAL A 476 -24.21 12.70 -1.56
N TYR A 477 -25.41 12.52 -1.01
CA TYR A 477 -25.70 11.39 -0.13
C TYR A 477 -25.86 10.06 -0.88
N SER A 478 -26.52 10.05 -2.05
CA SER A 478 -26.78 8.82 -2.80
C SER A 478 -26.22 8.83 -4.23
N ASN A 479 -25.97 7.62 -4.78
CA ASN A 479 -25.57 7.45 -6.18
C ASN A 479 -26.59 8.05 -7.16
N GLU A 480 -27.89 7.95 -6.82
CA GLU A 480 -28.95 8.56 -7.63
C GLU A 480 -28.82 10.09 -7.69
N GLN A 481 -28.55 10.73 -6.55
CA GLN A 481 -28.28 12.18 -6.51
C GLN A 481 -27.02 12.53 -7.30
N ALA A 482 -25.97 11.71 -7.20
CA ALA A 482 -24.73 11.93 -7.95
C ALA A 482 -25.00 11.84 -9.46
N SER A 483 -25.78 10.85 -9.90
CA SER A 483 -26.22 10.70 -11.29
C SER A 483 -27.00 11.92 -11.77
N GLN A 484 -27.94 12.44 -10.96
CA GLN A 484 -28.72 13.64 -11.28
C GLN A 484 -27.82 14.89 -11.42
N VAL A 485 -26.88 15.08 -10.50
CA VAL A 485 -25.93 16.21 -10.54
C VAL A 485 -25.01 16.10 -11.76
N ASN A 486 -24.42 14.92 -12.00
CA ASN A 486 -23.56 14.66 -13.16
C ASN A 486 -24.29 14.95 -14.47
N PHE A 487 -25.54 14.47 -14.58
CA PHE A 487 -26.39 14.73 -15.74
C PHE A 487 -26.71 16.22 -15.91
N TRP A 488 -26.98 16.92 -14.81
CA TRP A 488 -27.24 18.36 -14.84
C TRP A 488 -26.01 19.14 -15.32
N ILE A 489 -24.81 18.78 -14.83
CA ILE A 489 -23.53 19.37 -15.26
C ILE A 489 -23.29 19.13 -16.75
N LYS A 490 -23.44 17.88 -17.23
CA LYS A 490 -23.30 17.56 -18.65
C LYS A 490 -24.28 18.34 -19.53
N LYS A 491 -25.53 18.51 -19.08
CA LYS A 491 -26.56 19.22 -19.85
C LYS A 491 -26.38 20.74 -19.88
N HIS A 492 -25.98 21.37 -18.77
CA HIS A 492 -26.02 22.83 -18.63
C HIS A 492 -24.64 23.48 -18.69
N LEU A 493 -23.59 22.82 -18.18
CA LEU A 493 -22.23 23.35 -18.13
C LEU A 493 -21.40 22.87 -19.31
N ILE A 494 -21.21 21.55 -19.43
CA ILE A 494 -20.33 20.95 -20.47
C ILE A 494 -21.00 21.00 -21.85
N LYS A 495 -22.31 20.74 -21.89
CA LYS A 495 -23.14 20.64 -23.09
C LYS A 495 -22.63 19.59 -24.09
N ASN A 496 -22.04 18.50 -23.60
CA ASN A 496 -21.52 17.39 -24.42
C ASN A 496 -22.49 16.19 -24.53
N GLY A 497 -23.77 16.38 -24.18
CA GLY A 497 -24.82 15.38 -24.35
C GLY A 497 -25.10 14.55 -23.09
N ARG A 498 -25.75 13.39 -23.28
CA ARG A 498 -26.12 12.46 -22.19
C ARG A 498 -25.18 11.28 -22.07
N GLU A 499 -24.55 10.91 -23.17
CA GLU A 499 -23.64 9.78 -23.27
C GLU A 499 -22.22 10.19 -22.87
N ILE A 500 -21.33 9.21 -22.71
CA ILE A 500 -19.90 9.48 -22.50
C ILE A 500 -19.33 10.22 -23.70
N GLU A 501 -18.62 11.32 -23.44
CA GLU A 501 -18.03 12.14 -24.49
C GLU A 501 -16.72 12.76 -24.01
N ALA A 502 -15.93 13.29 -24.93
CA ALA A 502 -14.73 14.04 -24.58
C ALA A 502 -15.04 15.15 -23.54
N LYS A 503 -14.07 15.40 -22.65
CA LYS A 503 -14.13 16.28 -21.46
C LYS A 503 -14.95 15.76 -20.29
N ASP A 504 -15.49 14.55 -20.36
CA ASP A 504 -16.09 13.93 -19.17
C ASP A 504 -15.00 13.53 -18.18
N TYR A 505 -15.21 13.90 -16.91
CA TYR A 505 -14.42 13.37 -15.80
C TYR A 505 -15.08 12.12 -15.26
N ILE A 506 -14.35 11.01 -15.28
CA ILE A 506 -14.81 9.70 -14.80
C ILE A 506 -13.99 9.24 -13.59
N VAL A 507 -14.56 8.31 -12.83
CA VAL A 507 -13.90 7.61 -11.73
C VAL A 507 -13.86 6.12 -12.04
N PHE A 508 -12.69 5.50 -11.88
CA PHE A 508 -12.52 4.06 -12.06
C PHE A 508 -13.08 3.34 -10.83
N ASN A 509 -14.10 2.48 -11.00
CA ASN A 509 -14.67 1.73 -9.88
C ASN A 509 -14.03 0.34 -9.68
N THR A 510 -13.12 -0.05 -10.57
CA THR A 510 -12.34 -1.29 -10.52
C THR A 510 -10.88 -1.01 -10.87
N THR A 511 -9.98 -1.86 -10.40
CA THR A 511 -8.57 -1.80 -10.81
C THR A 511 -8.43 -2.46 -12.19
N ILE A 512 -7.80 -1.76 -13.13
CA ILE A 512 -7.59 -2.25 -14.51
C ILE A 512 -6.12 -2.19 -14.92
N GLN A 513 -5.78 -2.93 -15.96
CA GLN A 513 -4.53 -2.82 -16.71
C GLN A 513 -4.87 -2.29 -18.09
N ALA A 514 -4.28 -1.15 -18.48
CA ALA A 514 -4.59 -0.48 -19.74
C ALA A 514 -3.31 -0.04 -20.45
N TYR A 515 -3.33 -0.09 -21.78
CA TYR A 515 -2.18 0.28 -22.61
C TYR A 515 -2.27 1.75 -23.03
N GLY A 516 -1.14 2.36 -23.39
CA GLY A 516 -1.15 3.68 -24.04
C GLY A 516 -1.79 3.62 -25.43
N PRO A 517 -2.22 4.76 -26.00
CA PRO A 517 -2.90 4.78 -27.28
C PRO A 517 -2.02 4.23 -28.42
N GLY A 518 -2.58 3.35 -29.25
CA GLY A 518 -1.87 2.56 -30.27
C GLY A 518 -1.25 3.34 -31.45
N LEU A 519 -0.98 4.65 -31.33
CA LEU A 519 -0.44 5.50 -32.40
C LEU A 519 0.58 6.54 -31.88
N THR A 520 1.55 6.10 -31.07
CA THR A 520 2.82 6.84 -30.87
C THR A 520 4.03 5.93 -31.04
N GLU A 521 4.06 5.12 -32.11
CA GLU A 521 5.30 4.53 -32.62
C GLU A 521 5.64 5.13 -33.98
N ASN A 522 6.28 6.29 -33.96
CA ASN A 522 7.10 6.77 -35.06
C ASN A 522 8.52 7.15 -34.59
N ASP A 523 8.96 6.64 -33.44
CA ASP A 523 10.32 6.86 -32.96
C ASP A 523 11.15 5.57 -33.02
N VAL A 524 11.89 5.48 -34.12
CA VAL A 524 13.23 4.90 -34.27
C VAL A 524 13.46 3.53 -33.63
N SER A 525 13.11 2.49 -34.38
CA SER A 525 13.80 1.21 -34.27
C SER A 525 15.28 1.41 -34.63
N PRO A 526 16.26 0.94 -33.82
CA PRO A 526 17.67 0.86 -34.23
C PRO A 526 17.91 -0.20 -35.31
N PHE A 527 16.88 -0.96 -35.68
CA PHE A 527 16.88 -1.92 -36.76
C PHE A 527 16.07 -1.35 -37.93
N GLU A 528 16.77 -0.84 -38.93
CA GLU A 528 16.18 -0.50 -40.22
C GLU A 528 15.53 -1.76 -40.83
N ASN A 529 14.26 -1.65 -41.16
CA ASN A 529 13.54 -2.53 -42.11
C ASN A 529 13.25 -3.98 -41.69
N SER A 530 12.69 -4.20 -40.50
CA SER A 530 11.84 -5.38 -40.26
C SER A 530 10.70 -5.04 -39.31
N THR A 531 9.46 -5.37 -39.69
CA THR A 531 8.29 -5.34 -38.79
C THR A 531 8.62 -6.09 -37.51
N GLN A 532 8.72 -5.39 -36.38
CA GLN A 532 8.94 -6.04 -35.10
C GLN A 532 7.68 -6.86 -34.75
N PRO A 533 7.80 -8.18 -34.51
CA PRO A 533 6.66 -9.03 -34.18
C PRO A 533 6.20 -8.91 -32.72
N PHE A 534 6.87 -8.08 -31.91
CA PHE A 534 6.63 -7.94 -30.47
C PHE A 534 6.40 -6.47 -30.11
N SER A 535 5.31 -6.17 -29.39
CA SER A 535 5.07 -4.88 -28.76
C SER A 535 5.63 -4.93 -27.34
N PHE A 536 6.54 -4.03 -27.00
CA PHE A 536 7.14 -3.90 -25.67
C PHE A 536 6.39 -2.88 -24.79
N VAL A 537 5.17 -2.50 -25.16
CA VAL A 537 4.37 -1.55 -24.37
C VAL A 537 3.86 -2.28 -23.13
N GLU A 538 4.40 -1.94 -21.97
CA GLU A 538 3.92 -2.48 -20.70
C GLU A 538 2.55 -1.89 -20.36
N PRO A 539 1.59 -2.70 -19.88
CA PRO A 539 0.30 -2.19 -19.45
C PRO A 539 0.47 -1.36 -18.17
N LYS A 540 -0.26 -0.25 -18.12
CA LYS A 540 -0.35 0.59 -16.95
C LYS A 540 -1.48 0.14 -16.02
N ARG A 541 -1.14 -0.10 -14.76
CA ARG A 541 -2.12 -0.35 -13.70
C ARG A 541 -2.82 0.94 -13.30
N VAL A 542 -4.14 0.94 -13.33
CA VAL A 542 -5.01 2.02 -12.84
C VAL A 542 -5.83 1.48 -11.69
N ASP A 543 -5.65 2.04 -10.50
CA ASP A 543 -6.36 1.57 -9.31
C ASP A 543 -7.80 2.07 -9.22
N ASN A 544 -8.64 1.30 -8.53
CA ASN A 544 -9.96 1.74 -8.10
C ASN A 544 -9.90 3.07 -7.33
N GLY A 545 -10.79 4.00 -7.70
CA GLY A 545 -10.92 5.34 -7.14
C GLY A 545 -10.05 6.39 -7.84
N CYS A 546 -9.26 6.03 -8.84
CA CYS A 546 -8.56 6.99 -9.70
C CYS A 546 -9.56 7.80 -10.53
N PHE A 547 -9.22 9.05 -10.83
CA PHE A 547 -9.97 9.90 -11.75
C PHE A 547 -9.25 9.97 -13.10
N GLY A 548 -10.02 10.20 -14.16
CA GLY A 548 -9.48 10.50 -15.48
C GLY A 548 -10.43 11.40 -16.29
N GLU A 549 -9.87 12.14 -17.22
CA GLU A 549 -10.60 12.93 -18.21
C GLU A 549 -10.68 12.14 -19.52
N VAL A 550 -11.88 11.99 -20.08
CA VAL A 550 -12.08 11.37 -21.40
C VAL A 550 -11.57 12.34 -22.47
N VAL A 551 -10.54 11.91 -23.20
CA VAL A 551 -9.94 12.69 -24.31
C VAL A 551 -10.64 12.39 -25.62
N TYR A 552 -10.96 11.13 -25.86
CA TYR A 552 -11.57 10.65 -27.10
C TYR A 552 -12.48 9.46 -26.84
N VAL A 553 -13.58 9.39 -27.62
CA VAL A 553 -14.55 8.30 -27.60
C VAL A 553 -14.69 7.76 -29.02
N ASP A 554 -14.50 6.45 -29.19
CA ASP A 554 -14.69 5.78 -30.47
C ASP A 554 -16.13 5.29 -30.62
N HIS A 555 -16.94 6.12 -31.29
CA HIS A 555 -18.34 5.79 -31.58
C HIS A 555 -18.51 4.77 -32.73
N VAL A 556 -17.43 4.45 -33.46
CA VAL A 556 -17.48 3.53 -34.63
C VAL A 556 -17.27 2.09 -34.19
N HIS A 557 -16.37 1.86 -33.23
CA HIS A 557 -15.95 0.52 -32.82
C HIS A 557 -16.57 0.07 -31.48
N ILE A 558 -17.80 0.50 -31.18
CA ILE A 558 -18.53 0.03 -30.00
C ILE A 558 -18.73 -1.49 -30.08
N ILE A 559 -18.33 -2.19 -29.02
CA ILE A 559 -18.43 -3.65 -28.93
C ILE A 559 -19.73 -3.99 -28.22
N GLU A 560 -20.64 -4.66 -28.93
CA GLU A 560 -21.87 -5.21 -28.35
C GLU A 560 -21.76 -6.73 -28.20
N LYS A 561 -22.14 -7.25 -27.02
CA LYS A 561 -22.21 -8.68 -26.74
C LYS A 561 -23.59 -9.02 -26.21
N ALA A 562 -24.28 -9.94 -26.88
CA ALA A 562 -25.60 -10.40 -26.44
C ALA A 562 -25.48 -11.79 -25.81
N VAL A 563 -26.00 -11.93 -24.60
CA VAL A 563 -26.02 -13.19 -23.82
C VAL A 563 -27.45 -13.48 -23.42
N THR A 564 -27.89 -14.73 -23.54
CA THR A 564 -29.24 -15.15 -23.11
C THR A 564 -29.14 -15.82 -21.74
N ILE A 565 -29.72 -15.19 -20.72
CA ILE A 565 -29.78 -15.68 -19.34
C ILE A 565 -31.24 -15.91 -18.97
N LYS A 566 -31.61 -17.15 -18.59
CA LYS A 566 -32.98 -17.51 -18.16
C LYS A 566 -34.09 -16.99 -19.10
N GLU A 567 -33.89 -17.17 -20.41
CA GLU A 567 -34.79 -16.71 -21.49
C GLU A 567 -34.85 -15.18 -21.73
N GLU A 568 -34.11 -14.39 -20.95
CA GLU A 568 -33.92 -12.96 -21.17
C GLU A 568 -32.63 -12.68 -21.95
N LYS A 569 -32.72 -11.82 -22.96
CA LYS A 569 -31.56 -11.38 -23.75
C LYS A 569 -30.94 -10.15 -23.11
N VAL A 570 -29.74 -10.29 -22.56
CA VAL A 570 -28.95 -9.21 -22.00
C VAL A 570 -27.96 -8.70 -23.07
N ILE A 571 -27.87 -7.39 -23.25
CA ILE A 571 -26.93 -6.76 -24.18
C ILE A 571 -25.92 -5.96 -23.36
N LEU A 572 -24.65 -6.31 -23.49
CA LEU A 572 -23.53 -5.61 -22.90
C LEU A 572 -22.86 -4.73 -23.95
N ARG A 573 -22.61 -3.47 -23.60
CA ARG A 573 -22.00 -2.49 -24.51
C ARG A 573 -20.72 -1.92 -23.93
N PHE A 574 -19.65 -2.01 -24.70
CA PHE A 574 -18.33 -1.53 -24.34
C PHE A 574 -17.88 -0.46 -25.33
N ILE A 575 -17.58 0.73 -24.82
CA ILE A 575 -17.23 1.91 -25.62
C ILE A 575 -15.72 2.14 -25.51
N PRO A 576 -14.95 2.01 -26.61
CA PRO A 576 -13.53 2.32 -26.59
C PRO A 576 -13.30 3.81 -26.33
N CYS A 577 -12.47 4.12 -25.35
CA CYS A 577 -12.16 5.49 -24.94
C CYS A 577 -10.66 5.67 -24.73
N GLN A 578 -10.15 6.86 -25.03
CA GLN A 578 -8.87 7.34 -24.56
C GLN A 578 -9.09 8.24 -23.35
N ILE A 579 -8.43 7.92 -22.23
CA ILE A 579 -8.60 8.62 -20.96
C ILE A 579 -7.25 9.13 -20.50
N LYS A 580 -7.19 10.42 -20.18
CA LYS A 580 -6.07 11.09 -19.56
C LYS A 580 -6.16 10.94 -18.04
N LEU A 581 -5.17 10.33 -17.43
CA LEU A 581 -5.08 10.14 -15.99
C LEU A 581 -4.50 11.38 -15.29
N GLN A 582 -4.59 11.41 -13.96
CA GLN A 582 -4.07 12.52 -13.14
C GLN A 582 -2.56 12.74 -13.24
N ASP A 583 -1.81 11.74 -13.69
CA ASP A 583 -0.37 11.85 -13.94
C ASP A 583 -0.06 12.18 -15.41
N GLU A 584 -1.04 12.77 -16.11
CA GLU A 584 -0.98 13.23 -17.49
C GLU A 584 -0.86 12.13 -18.55
N SER A 585 -0.69 10.87 -18.14
CA SER A 585 -0.64 9.74 -19.08
C SER A 585 -2.00 9.48 -19.73
N ILE A 586 -1.98 9.00 -20.97
CA ILE A 586 -3.19 8.62 -21.72
C ILE A 586 -3.23 7.12 -21.84
N ILE A 587 -4.38 6.53 -21.54
CA ILE A 587 -4.65 5.10 -21.68
C ILE A 587 -5.79 4.86 -22.67
N GLU A 588 -5.75 3.72 -23.35
CA GLU A 588 -6.88 3.15 -24.10
C GLU A 588 -7.55 2.05 -23.29
N THR A 589 -8.87 2.17 -23.10
CA THR A 589 -9.66 1.17 -22.39
C THR A 589 -11.12 1.16 -22.87
N LEU A 590 -11.85 0.14 -22.44
CA LEU A 590 -13.27 -0.05 -22.75
C LEU A 590 -14.11 0.43 -21.56
N VAL A 591 -14.91 1.47 -21.76
CA VAL A 591 -15.89 1.91 -20.78
C VAL A 591 -17.15 1.06 -20.91
N PHE A 592 -17.58 0.46 -19.79
CA PHE A 592 -18.77 -0.38 -19.77
C PHE A 592 -20.04 0.48 -19.63
N GLU A 593 -20.78 0.62 -20.73
CA GLU A 593 -21.90 1.57 -20.85
C GLU A 593 -23.06 1.23 -19.90
N ASN A 594 -23.41 -0.07 -19.77
CA ASN A 594 -24.50 -0.51 -18.89
C ASN A 594 -24.29 -0.03 -17.45
N TYR A 595 -23.05 -0.18 -16.95
CA TYR A 595 -22.67 0.27 -15.62
C TYR A 595 -22.74 1.80 -15.50
N LEU A 596 -22.18 2.52 -16.48
CA LEU A 596 -22.16 3.98 -16.50
C LEU A 596 -23.57 4.59 -16.48
N LYS A 597 -24.54 3.93 -17.12
CA LYS A 597 -25.95 4.36 -17.19
C LYS A 597 -26.75 3.97 -15.96
N SER A 598 -26.23 3.13 -15.08
CA SER A 598 -26.94 2.69 -13.87
C SER A 598 -26.99 3.83 -12.84
N PRO A 599 -28.18 4.33 -12.47
CA PRO A 599 -28.29 5.40 -11.47
C PRO A 599 -27.88 4.95 -10.07
N LEU A 600 -27.88 3.64 -9.81
CA LEU A 600 -27.46 3.05 -8.53
C LEU A 600 -25.97 2.69 -8.50
N ASN A 601 -25.27 2.80 -9.63
CA ASN A 601 -23.88 2.35 -9.78
C ASN A 601 -23.71 0.83 -9.49
N GLU A 602 -24.73 0.06 -9.86
CA GLU A 602 -24.82 -1.40 -9.70
C GLU A 602 -25.36 -2.03 -10.99
N LEU A 603 -24.92 -3.25 -11.28
CA LEU A 603 -25.45 -4.06 -12.38
C LEU A 603 -26.59 -4.94 -11.89
N GLY A 604 -27.57 -5.19 -12.76
CA GLY A 604 -28.58 -6.20 -12.45
C GLY A 604 -27.95 -7.61 -12.41
N MET A 605 -28.51 -8.54 -11.64
CA MET A 605 -27.99 -9.91 -11.51
C MET A 605 -27.80 -10.61 -12.86
N ASN A 606 -28.74 -10.45 -13.81
CA ASN A 606 -28.60 -11.01 -15.16
C ASN A 606 -27.49 -10.31 -15.98
N GLU A 607 -27.23 -9.02 -15.75
CA GLU A 607 -26.10 -8.30 -16.36
C GLU A 607 -24.76 -8.74 -15.78
N ILE A 608 -24.69 -8.99 -14.47
CA ILE A 608 -23.51 -9.55 -13.80
C ILE A 608 -23.16 -10.91 -14.41
N ILE A 609 -24.14 -11.82 -14.49
CA ILE A 609 -23.95 -13.15 -15.07
C ILE A 609 -23.55 -13.04 -16.54
N ALA A 610 -24.23 -12.20 -17.32
CA ALA A 610 -23.90 -11.98 -18.72
C ALA A 610 -22.48 -11.41 -18.90
N TYR A 611 -22.10 -10.46 -18.06
CA TYR A 611 -20.77 -9.84 -18.04
C TYR A 611 -19.68 -10.88 -17.76
N GLN A 612 -19.91 -11.76 -16.80
CA GLN A 612 -19.02 -12.88 -16.50
C GLN A 612 -18.90 -13.90 -17.65
N TYR A 613 -19.96 -14.15 -18.43
CA TYR A 613 -19.87 -15.03 -19.61
C TYR A 613 -19.04 -14.43 -20.76
N VAL A 614 -18.88 -13.11 -20.78
CA VAL A 614 -18.22 -12.38 -21.87
C VAL A 614 -16.75 -12.11 -21.58
N LEU A 615 -16.39 -11.94 -20.30
CA LEU A 615 -15.01 -11.91 -19.83
C LEU A 615 -14.37 -13.30 -19.94
#